data_AF-A0A945XZQ0-F1
#
_entry.id   AF-A0A945XZQ0-F1
#
_cell.length_a   1.000
_cell.length_b   1.000
_cell.length_c   1.000
_cell.angle_alpha   90.00
_cell.angle_beta   90.00
_cell.angle_gamma   90.00
#
_symmetry.space_group_name_H-M   'P 1'
#
loop_
_entity.id
_entity.type
_entity.pdbx_description
1 polymer ?
#
loop_
_entity_poly.entity_id
_entity_poly.type
_entity_poly.pdbx_seq_one_letter_code
_entity_poly.pdbx_strand_id
1 'polypeptide(L)'
;MTFEQRIDWFSERNLIMLFLWKDRFLNPLVPEQLQKLKSSGLLKNKYLLEVMEEHFPEYDAELPRGMYFPVPISRSLLDGEDFSTKLAGQFFYDFILVDDCQKWSLRDKYITGKVLSLFESNLFYEKETNHYYVEYWSDSRWDK
;
A
#
# COMPACT_ATOMS: atom_id res chain seq x y z
N MET A 1 -5.73 -17.72 -10.11
CA MET A 1 -5.32 -17.46 -8.72
C MET A 1 -6.51 -16.85 -8.00
N THR A 2 -6.77 -17.17 -6.73
CA THR A 2 -7.79 -16.42 -5.96
C THR A 2 -7.22 -15.05 -5.57
N PHE A 3 -8.09 -14.13 -5.14
CA PHE A 3 -7.64 -12.82 -4.66
C PHE A 3 -6.65 -12.95 -3.49
N GLU A 4 -6.93 -13.82 -2.53
CA GLU A 4 -6.06 -14.06 -1.37
C GLU A 4 -4.71 -14.61 -1.79
N GLN A 5 -4.69 -15.62 -2.67
CA GLN A 5 -3.45 -16.15 -3.22
C GLN A 5 -2.64 -15.08 -3.95
N ARG A 6 -3.31 -14.14 -4.62
CA ARG A 6 -2.66 -13.01 -5.29
C ARG A 6 -2.06 -12.02 -4.29
N ILE A 7 -2.79 -11.70 -3.22
CA ILE A 7 -2.30 -10.86 -2.14
C ILE A 7 -1.08 -11.49 -1.44
N ASP A 8 -1.14 -12.79 -1.16
CA ASP A 8 -0.01 -13.53 -0.58
C ASP A 8 1.21 -13.49 -1.53
N TRP A 9 0.99 -13.72 -2.82
CA TRP A 9 2.04 -13.65 -3.84
C TRP A 9 2.75 -12.29 -3.88
N PHE A 10 2.00 -11.18 -3.73
CA PHE A 10 2.57 -9.83 -3.65
C PHE A 10 3.33 -9.62 -2.32
N SER A 11 2.76 -10.08 -1.21
CA SER A 11 3.37 -9.97 0.13
C SER A 11 4.73 -10.68 0.20
N GLU A 12 4.82 -11.91 -0.32
CA GLU A 12 6.08 -12.68 -0.41
C GLU A 12 7.19 -11.96 -1.21
N ARG A 13 6.79 -10.99 -2.04
CA ARG A 13 7.68 -10.17 -2.87
C ARG A 13 7.89 -8.77 -2.31
N ASN A 14 7.48 -8.51 -1.06
CA ASN A 14 7.53 -7.20 -0.43
C ASN A 14 6.80 -6.12 -1.24
N LEU A 15 5.69 -6.49 -1.89
CA LEU A 15 4.74 -5.58 -2.53
C LEU A 15 3.47 -5.55 -1.67
N ILE A 16 3.41 -4.64 -0.71
CA ILE A 16 2.29 -4.56 0.24
C ILE A 16 1.14 -3.79 -0.40
N MET A 17 -0.04 -4.40 -0.47
CA MET A 17 -1.20 -3.83 -1.18
C MET A 17 -2.21 -3.26 -0.19
N LEU A 18 -2.43 -1.96 -0.19
CA LEU A 18 -3.43 -1.30 0.66
C LEU A 18 -4.57 -0.69 -0.16
N PHE A 19 -5.81 -1.04 0.19
CA PHE A 19 -6.99 -0.70 -0.60
C PHE A 19 -7.75 0.45 0.05
N LEU A 20 -7.76 1.62 -0.60
CA LEU A 20 -8.54 2.76 -0.13
C LEU A 20 -10.04 2.47 -0.23
N TRP A 21 -10.71 2.40 0.91
CA TRP A 21 -12.16 2.32 1.00
C TRP A 21 -12.69 3.42 1.92
N LYS A 22 -13.52 4.30 1.36
CA LYS A 22 -13.95 5.54 2.02
C LYS A 22 -12.74 6.38 2.44
N ASP A 23 -12.52 6.55 3.73
CA ASP A 23 -11.48 7.36 4.35
C ASP A 23 -10.34 6.54 4.97
N ARG A 24 -10.29 5.22 4.74
CA ARG A 24 -9.25 4.33 5.29
C ARG A 24 -8.66 3.38 4.27
N PHE A 25 -7.39 3.07 4.46
CA PHE A 25 -6.71 2.00 3.74
C PHE A 25 -6.91 0.66 4.44
N LEU A 26 -7.40 -0.34 3.69
CA LEU A 26 -7.60 -1.70 4.16
C LEU A 26 -6.42 -2.59 3.73
N ASN A 27 -5.81 -3.27 4.69
CA ASN A 27 -4.83 -4.32 4.47
C ASN A 27 -5.54 -5.68 4.28
N PRO A 28 -5.51 -6.27 3.07
CA PRO A 28 -6.16 -7.55 2.80
C PRO A 28 -5.51 -8.75 3.51
N LEU A 29 -4.30 -8.60 4.07
CA LEU A 29 -3.66 -9.62 4.90
C LEU A 29 -4.26 -9.70 6.31
N VAL A 30 -5.02 -8.67 6.74
CA VAL A 30 -5.74 -8.66 8.02
C VAL A 30 -7.15 -9.23 7.80
N PRO A 31 -7.55 -10.35 8.44
CA PRO A 31 -8.81 -11.03 8.14
C PRO A 31 -10.06 -10.15 8.25
N GLU A 32 -10.14 -9.30 9.28
CA GLU A 32 -11.28 -8.39 9.45
C GLU A 32 -11.36 -7.36 8.31
N GLN A 33 -10.22 -6.84 7.88
CA GLN A 33 -10.13 -5.85 6.81
C GLN A 33 -10.37 -6.50 5.44
N LEU A 34 -9.96 -7.76 5.23
CA LEU A 34 -10.30 -8.54 4.06
C LEU A 34 -11.82 -8.75 3.91
N GLN A 35 -12.53 -9.05 5.01
CA GLN A 35 -13.99 -9.19 4.96
C GLN A 35 -14.69 -7.86 4.63
N LYS A 36 -14.18 -6.74 5.17
CA LYS A 36 -14.63 -5.39 4.78
C LYS A 36 -14.37 -5.13 3.29
N LEU A 37 -13.19 -5.49 2.77
CA LEU A 37 -12.85 -5.33 1.37
C LEU A 37 -13.77 -6.16 0.45
N LYS A 38 -14.04 -7.43 0.79
CA LYS A 38 -14.95 -8.29 0.02
C LYS A 38 -16.39 -7.76 -0.01
N SER A 39 -16.87 -7.24 1.11
CA SER A 39 -18.22 -6.67 1.23
C SER A 39 -18.34 -5.25 0.64
N SER A 40 -17.23 -4.54 0.45
CA SER A 40 -17.21 -3.16 -0.05
C SER A 40 -17.68 -2.97 -1.48
N GLY A 41 -17.62 -4.03 -2.30
CA GLY A 41 -17.83 -3.95 -3.74
C GLY A 41 -16.63 -3.48 -4.56
N LEU A 42 -15.52 -3.05 -3.93
CA LEU A 42 -14.31 -2.61 -4.65
C LEU A 42 -13.77 -3.69 -5.59
N LEU A 43 -13.78 -4.95 -5.15
CA LEU A 43 -13.29 -6.09 -5.93
C LEU A 43 -14.17 -6.43 -7.16
N LYS A 44 -15.26 -5.70 -7.40
CA LYS A 44 -16.05 -5.78 -8.64
C LYS A 44 -15.57 -4.80 -9.72
N ASN A 45 -14.65 -3.89 -9.39
CA ASN A 45 -14.09 -2.96 -10.35
C ASN A 45 -13.11 -3.70 -11.28
N LYS A 46 -13.44 -3.75 -12.59
CA LYS A 46 -12.60 -4.42 -13.60
C LYS A 46 -11.17 -3.86 -13.65
N TYR A 47 -11.00 -2.54 -13.53
CA TYR A 47 -9.68 -1.89 -13.59
C TYR A 47 -8.85 -2.20 -12.35
N LEU A 48 -9.50 -2.40 -11.20
CA LEU A 48 -8.79 -2.83 -10.00
C LEU A 48 -8.28 -4.27 -10.17
N LEU A 49 -9.10 -5.15 -10.76
CA LEU A 49 -8.68 -6.51 -11.06
C LEU A 49 -7.57 -6.55 -12.11
N GLU A 50 -7.64 -5.71 -13.14
CA GLU A 50 -6.60 -5.56 -14.16
C GLU A 50 -5.24 -5.13 -13.55
N VAL A 51 -5.24 -4.14 -12.65
CA VAL A 51 -4.03 -3.76 -11.90
C VAL A 51 -3.45 -4.94 -11.11
N MET A 52 -4.30 -5.69 -10.40
CA MET A 52 -3.86 -6.76 -9.49
C MET A 52 -3.46 -8.05 -10.21
N GLU A 53 -4.12 -8.40 -11.30
CA GLU A 53 -3.95 -9.71 -11.97
C GLU A 53 -3.07 -9.64 -13.22
N GLU A 54 -2.97 -8.47 -13.85
CA GLU A 54 -2.25 -8.29 -15.12
C GLU A 54 -1.05 -7.36 -14.95
N HIS A 55 -1.28 -6.10 -14.62
CA HIS A 55 -0.20 -5.10 -14.63
C HIS A 55 0.85 -5.32 -13.53
N PHE A 56 0.46 -5.41 -12.27
CA PHE A 56 1.45 -5.57 -11.20
C PHE A 56 2.27 -6.86 -11.34
N PRO A 57 1.68 -8.02 -11.72
CA PRO A 57 2.46 -9.21 -12.01
C PRO A 57 3.37 -9.08 -13.24
N GLU A 58 2.92 -8.42 -14.31
CA GLU A 58 3.73 -8.18 -15.53
C GLU A 58 4.97 -7.34 -15.23
N TYR A 59 4.81 -6.29 -14.41
CA TYR A 59 5.86 -5.33 -14.09
C TYR A 59 6.59 -5.61 -12.75
N ASP A 60 6.43 -6.79 -12.14
CA ASP A 60 7.02 -7.13 -10.82
C ASP A 60 8.53 -6.88 -10.73
N ALA A 61 9.26 -7.13 -11.81
CA ALA A 61 10.72 -6.90 -11.85
C ALA A 61 11.09 -5.41 -11.83
N GLU A 62 10.19 -4.53 -12.27
CA GLU A 62 10.41 -3.09 -12.41
C GLU A 62 9.82 -2.29 -11.25
N LEU A 63 8.88 -2.88 -10.50
CA LEU A 63 8.23 -2.24 -9.36
C LEU A 63 9.17 -2.24 -8.14
N PRO A 64 9.46 -1.06 -7.55
CA PRO A 64 10.14 -0.98 -6.26
C PRO A 64 9.41 -1.76 -5.16
N ARG A 65 10.16 -2.27 -4.18
CA ARG A 65 9.56 -2.96 -3.02
C ARG A 65 9.06 -1.93 -2.02
N GLY A 66 7.92 -2.19 -1.40
CA GLY A 66 7.23 -1.24 -0.54
C GLY A 66 5.72 -1.39 -0.65
N MET A 67 5.01 -0.29 -0.45
CA MET A 67 3.57 -0.27 -0.31
C MET A 67 2.90 0.42 -1.51
N TYR A 68 1.89 -0.23 -2.08
CA TYR A 68 1.15 0.23 -3.25
C TYR A 68 -0.34 0.41 -2.95
N PHE A 69 -0.94 1.37 -3.67
CA PHE A 69 -2.35 1.70 -3.54
C PHE A 69 -3.10 1.47 -4.86
N PRO A 70 -3.59 0.24 -5.11
CA PRO A 70 -4.17 -0.13 -6.40
C PRO A 70 -5.50 0.56 -6.69
N VAL A 71 -6.25 0.99 -5.66
CA VAL A 71 -7.53 1.68 -5.85
C VAL A 71 -7.36 3.03 -6.59
N PRO A 72 -6.49 3.96 -6.15
CA PRO A 72 -6.15 5.15 -6.93
C PRO A 72 -5.68 4.87 -8.36
N ILE A 73 -4.81 3.87 -8.56
CA ILE A 73 -4.31 3.50 -9.90
C ILE A 73 -5.49 3.07 -10.81
N SER A 74 -6.40 2.23 -10.30
CA SER A 74 -7.57 1.80 -11.07
C SER A 74 -8.51 2.95 -11.47
N ARG A 75 -8.50 4.07 -10.72
CA ARG A 75 -9.25 5.27 -11.08
C ARG A 75 -8.59 6.01 -12.25
N SER A 76 -7.26 6.15 -12.24
CA SER A 76 -6.52 6.66 -13.40
C SER A 76 -6.80 5.85 -14.67
N LEU A 77 -6.80 4.52 -14.57
CA LEU A 77 -7.13 3.65 -15.72
C LEU A 77 -8.58 3.85 -16.21
N LEU A 78 -9.52 3.98 -15.27
CA LEU A 78 -10.91 4.29 -15.59
C LEU A 78 -11.05 5.64 -16.33
N ASP A 79 -10.23 6.63 -15.96
CA ASP A 79 -10.18 7.95 -16.58
C ASP A 79 -9.44 7.96 -17.93
N GLY A 80 -8.94 6.81 -18.38
CA GLY A 80 -8.31 6.61 -19.69
C GLY A 80 -6.79 6.77 -19.71
N GLU A 81 -6.13 6.83 -18.56
CA GLU A 81 -4.66 6.77 -18.48
C GLU A 81 -4.19 5.31 -18.68
N ASP A 82 -3.14 5.10 -19.47
CA ASP A 82 -2.53 3.77 -19.61
C ASP A 82 -1.68 3.42 -18.38
N PHE A 83 -1.62 2.14 -18.06
CA PHE A 83 -0.73 1.69 -16.98
C PHE A 83 0.74 1.96 -17.33
N SER A 84 1.50 2.42 -16.32
CA SER A 84 2.96 2.48 -16.38
C SER A 84 3.55 2.36 -14.98
N THR A 85 4.81 1.93 -14.88
CA THR A 85 5.56 1.94 -13.60
C THR A 85 5.68 3.34 -13.02
N LYS A 86 5.67 4.39 -13.86
CA LYS A 86 5.59 5.78 -13.43
C LYS A 86 4.27 6.10 -12.74
N LEU A 87 3.14 5.66 -13.30
CA LEU A 87 1.82 5.81 -12.67
C LEU A 87 1.79 5.06 -11.33
N ALA A 88 2.24 3.80 -11.30
CA ALA A 88 2.32 3.02 -10.07
C ALA A 88 3.18 3.73 -9.00
N GLY A 89 4.30 4.33 -9.40
CA GLY A 89 5.19 5.09 -8.52
C GLY A 89 4.60 6.37 -7.91
N GLN A 90 3.51 6.92 -8.49
CA GLN A 90 2.77 8.03 -7.86
C GLN A 90 1.93 7.56 -6.67
N PHE A 91 1.58 6.27 -6.65
CA PHE A 91 0.75 5.62 -5.64
C PHE A 91 1.54 4.54 -4.90
N PHE A 92 2.75 4.91 -4.51
CA PHE A 92 3.73 4.05 -3.86
C PHE A 92 4.43 4.77 -2.70
N TYR A 93 4.59 4.06 -1.58
CA TYR A 93 5.48 4.45 -0.49
C TYR A 93 6.58 3.41 -0.28
N ASP A 94 7.80 3.93 -0.15
CA ASP A 94 8.98 3.12 0.16
C ASP A 94 9.01 2.80 1.65
N PHE A 95 9.74 1.74 2.03
CA PHE A 95 9.88 1.39 3.43
C PHE A 95 10.68 2.45 4.19
N ILE A 96 10.20 2.78 5.38
CA ILE A 96 10.97 3.54 6.35
C ILE A 96 11.96 2.57 7.00
N LEU A 97 13.24 2.87 6.91
CA LEU A 97 14.31 2.08 7.50
C LEU A 97 14.71 2.69 8.84
N VAL A 98 14.80 1.85 9.87
CA VAL A 98 15.29 2.23 11.20
C VAL A 98 16.57 1.44 11.46
N ASP A 99 17.69 2.13 11.65
CA ASP A 99 18.99 1.49 11.93
C ASP A 99 19.15 1.09 13.40
N ASP A 100 20.25 0.40 13.73
CA ASP A 100 20.58 -0.04 15.10
C ASP A 100 20.75 1.12 16.09
N CYS A 101 20.96 2.35 15.59
CA CYS A 101 21.05 3.58 16.37
C CYS A 101 19.71 4.32 16.46
N GLN A 102 18.60 3.68 16.07
CA GLN A 102 17.26 4.27 16.03
C GLN A 102 17.18 5.50 15.11
N LYS A 103 18.00 5.57 14.06
CA LYS A 103 17.85 6.61 13.03
C LYS A 103 16.92 6.14 11.94
N TRP A 104 15.92 6.96 11.67
CA TRP A 104 14.89 6.72 10.67
C TRP A 104 15.31 7.34 9.34
N SER A 105 15.11 6.60 8.25
CA SER A 105 15.39 7.09 6.91
C SER A 105 14.33 6.62 5.91
N LEU A 106 14.09 7.44 4.91
CA LEU A 106 13.21 7.12 3.78
C LEU A 106 13.92 7.58 2.51
N ARG A 107 14.09 6.68 1.53
CA ARG A 107 14.79 6.96 0.27
C ARG A 107 16.17 7.59 0.51
N ASP A 108 16.97 6.95 1.37
CA ASP A 108 18.32 7.35 1.78
C ASP A 108 18.44 8.74 2.44
N LYS A 109 17.32 9.31 2.90
CA LYS A 109 17.29 10.59 3.61
C LYS A 109 16.83 10.38 5.04
N TYR A 110 17.60 10.92 5.99
CA TYR A 110 17.22 10.88 7.39
C TYR A 110 15.94 11.67 7.65
N ILE A 111 15.02 11.05 8.36
CA ILE A 111 13.81 11.69 8.88
C ILE A 111 14.17 12.29 10.23
N THR A 112 13.92 13.58 10.41
CA THR A 112 14.29 14.31 11.63
C THR A 112 13.22 15.35 12.00
N GLY A 113 13.33 15.89 13.21
CA GLY A 113 12.47 16.99 13.68
C GLY A 113 10.99 16.61 13.70
N LYS A 114 10.13 17.53 13.24
CA LYS A 114 8.66 17.40 13.34
C LYS A 114 8.11 16.16 12.62
N VAL A 115 8.71 15.77 11.50
CA VAL A 115 8.25 14.59 10.74
C VAL A 115 8.55 13.31 11.51
N LEU A 116 9.74 13.21 12.12
CA LEU A 116 10.08 12.06 12.97
C LEU A 116 9.12 11.97 14.15
N SER A 117 8.89 13.07 14.87
CA SER A 117 7.96 13.09 16.00
C SER A 117 6.54 12.72 15.61
N LEU A 118 6.07 13.12 14.42
CA LEU A 118 4.78 12.70 13.88
C LEU A 118 4.74 11.19 13.67
N PHE A 119 5.77 10.61 13.03
CA PHE A 119 5.82 9.19 12.72
C PHE A 119 5.89 8.34 14.00
N GLU A 120 6.75 8.70 14.95
CA GLU A 120 6.86 8.02 16.24
C GLU A 120 5.54 8.05 17.02
N SER A 121 4.81 9.18 16.99
CA SER A 121 3.53 9.32 17.70
C SER A 121 2.38 8.55 17.06
N ASN A 122 2.53 8.12 15.81
CA ASN A 122 1.50 7.43 15.03
C ASN A 122 1.95 6.02 14.59
N LEU A 123 3.03 5.51 15.19
CA LEU A 123 3.56 4.19 14.93
C LEU A 123 2.70 3.14 15.65
N PHE A 124 2.26 2.13 14.91
CA PHE A 124 1.61 0.97 15.50
C PHE A 124 2.10 -0.33 14.83
N TYR A 125 1.98 -1.41 15.57
CA TYR A 125 2.38 -2.74 15.13
C TYR A 125 1.15 -3.55 14.72
N GLU A 126 1.15 -4.04 13.48
CA GLU A 126 0.09 -4.90 12.93
C GLU A 126 0.55 -6.36 12.99
N LYS A 127 0.01 -7.10 13.95
CA LYS A 127 0.46 -8.45 14.30
C LYS A 127 0.27 -9.45 13.16
N GLU A 128 -0.80 -9.31 12.40
CA GLU A 128 -1.17 -10.21 11.30
C GLU A 128 -0.13 -10.19 10.18
N THR A 129 0.50 -9.04 9.96
CA THR A 129 1.54 -8.89 8.93
C THR A 129 2.94 -8.84 9.52
N ASN A 130 3.10 -8.74 10.84
CA ASN A 130 4.41 -8.56 11.50
C ASN A 130 5.15 -7.30 10.98
N HIS A 131 4.39 -6.23 10.71
CA HIS A 131 4.93 -4.95 10.22
C HIS A 131 4.53 -3.81 11.15
N TYR A 132 5.37 -2.77 11.16
CA TYR A 132 5.01 -1.47 11.72
C TYR A 132 4.47 -0.57 10.62
N TYR A 133 3.43 0.18 10.94
CA TYR A 133 2.84 1.18 10.05
C TYR A 133 2.74 2.52 10.77
N VAL A 134 2.81 3.60 10.00
CA VAL A 134 2.58 4.96 10.48
C VAL A 134 1.23 5.40 9.95
N GLU A 135 0.19 5.41 10.78
CA GLU A 135 -1.17 5.80 10.34
C GLU A 135 -1.62 7.08 11.05
N TYR A 136 -1.93 8.13 10.28
CA TYR A 136 -2.35 9.42 10.81
C TYR A 136 -3.46 10.05 9.96
N TRP A 137 -4.25 10.93 10.56
CA TRP A 137 -5.25 11.70 9.84
C TRP A 137 -4.59 12.79 8.99
N SER A 138 -4.80 12.75 7.68
CA SER A 138 -4.36 13.75 6.71
C SER A 138 -5.58 14.35 6.03
N ASP A 139 -5.86 15.63 6.33
CA ASP A 139 -6.94 16.48 5.81
C ASP A 139 -8.35 15.84 5.80
N SER A 140 -8.57 14.85 4.93
CA SER A 140 -9.83 14.16 4.68
C SER A 140 -9.77 12.62 4.79
N ARG A 141 -8.63 12.01 5.12
CA ARG A 141 -8.50 10.53 5.24
C ARG A 141 -7.44 10.11 6.26
N TRP A 142 -7.47 8.85 6.67
CA TRP A 142 -6.34 8.20 7.34
C TRP A 142 -5.32 7.78 6.28
N ASP A 143 -4.14 8.40 6.31
CA ASP A 143 -2.97 7.96 5.54
C ASP A 143 -2.25 6.87 6.33
N LYS A 144 -1.65 5.90 5.64
CA LYS A 144 -0.97 4.74 6.24
C LYS A 144 0.30 4.41 5.45
#